data_AF-A0A4U2D863-F1
#
_entry.id   AF-A0A4U2D863-F1
#
_cell.length_a   1.000
_cell.length_b   1.000
_cell.length_c   1.000
_cell.angle_alpha   90.00
_cell.angle_beta   90.00
_cell.angle_gamma   90.00
#
_symmetry.space_group_name_H-M   'P 1'
#
loop_
_entity.id
_entity.type
_entity.pdbx_description
1 polymer ?
#
loop_
_entity_poly.entity_id
_entity_poly.type
_entity_poly.pdbx_seq_one_letter_code
_entity_poly.pdbx_strand_id
1 'polypeptide(L)'
;MSHKERMLHMVLFELVALVLMAGLATYITGNGAGEMAGLALAISLIAMAWNYVYNYGYDKIYGADRSKRTTKTRILHGLGFELGLMTVTLPVLMWVLQLDFLTVLIMDIGLVIFFVLYAIAFNWAYDSVRDQLVAKGKVAALV
;
A
#
# COMPACT_ATOMS: atom_id res chain seq x y z
N MET A 1 -6.51 -7.98 -21.85
CA MET A 1 -6.39 -8.94 -20.72
C MET A 1 -7.75 -9.53 -20.38
N SER A 2 -7.88 -10.86 -20.37
CA SER A 2 -9.10 -11.54 -19.92
C SER A 2 -9.36 -11.35 -18.42
N HIS A 3 -10.61 -11.48 -17.96
CA HIS A 3 -10.94 -11.48 -16.52
C HIS A 3 -10.11 -12.48 -15.72
N LYS A 4 -9.81 -13.66 -16.29
CA LYS A 4 -8.97 -14.69 -15.66
C LYS A 4 -7.51 -14.24 -15.49
N GLU A 5 -6.95 -13.54 -16.49
CA GLU A 5 -5.59 -12.99 -16.41
C GLU A 5 -5.50 -11.87 -15.38
N ARG A 6 -6.52 -11.00 -15.30
CA ARG A 6 -6.56 -9.92 -14.29
C ARG A 6 -6.60 -10.47 -12.88
N MET A 7 -7.37 -11.54 -12.66
CA MET A 7 -7.44 -12.21 -11.36
C MET A 7 -6.12 -12.91 -11.02
N LEU A 8 -5.49 -13.61 -11.98
CA LEU A 8 -4.19 -14.23 -11.78
C LEU A 8 -3.11 -13.18 -11.45
N HIS A 9 -3.06 -12.09 -12.21
CA HIS A 9 -2.13 -10.98 -11.97
C HIS A 9 -2.31 -10.41 -10.56
N MET A 10 -3.54 -10.11 -10.15
CA MET A 10 -3.86 -9.58 -8.83
C MET A 10 -3.42 -10.54 -7.72
N VAL A 11 -3.74 -11.83 -7.84
CA VAL A 11 -3.41 -12.83 -6.84
C VAL A 11 -1.89 -13.03 -6.74
N LEU A 12 -1.19 -13.07 -7.87
CA LEU A 12 0.28 -13.19 -7.87
C LEU A 12 0.96 -11.96 -7.28
N PHE A 13 0.47 -10.76 -7.61
CA PHE A 13 0.96 -9.52 -7.01
C PHE A 13 0.82 -9.58 -5.49
N GLU A 14 -0.37 -9.88 -4.99
CA GLU A 14 -0.62 -9.91 -3.55
C GLU A 14 0.21 -10.99 -2.84
N LEU A 15 0.28 -12.21 -3.39
CA LEU A 15 1.03 -13.30 -2.79
C LEU A 15 2.53 -13.00 -2.70
N VAL A 16 3.12 -12.46 -3.77
CA VAL A 16 4.55 -12.11 -3.78
C VAL A 16 4.82 -10.97 -2.80
N ALA A 17 3.96 -9.94 -2.78
CA ALA A 17 4.06 -8.86 -1.83
C ALA A 17 3.99 -9.37 -0.38
N LEU A 18 3.02 -10.22 -0.05
CA LEU A 18 2.85 -10.79 1.30
C LEU A 18 4.07 -11.59 1.75
N VAL A 19 4.64 -12.44 0.88
CA VAL A 19 5.83 -13.24 1.20
C VAL A 19 7.04 -12.34 1.45
N LEU A 20 7.28 -11.36 0.58
CA LEU A 20 8.39 -10.41 0.74
C LEU A 20 8.24 -9.57 2.00
N MET A 21 7.03 -9.07 2.25
CA MET A 21 6.73 -8.20 3.40
C MET A 21 6.79 -8.95 4.72
N ALA A 22 6.25 -10.17 4.80
CA ALA A 22 6.36 -11.00 5.99
C ALA A 22 7.82 -11.37 6.28
N GLY A 23 8.59 -11.73 5.25
CA GLY A 23 10.02 -12.01 5.38
C GLY A 23 10.82 -10.78 5.84
N LEU A 24 10.58 -9.62 5.24
CA LEU A 24 11.25 -8.38 5.60
C LEU A 24 10.86 -7.91 7.01
N ALA A 25 9.58 -7.97 7.37
CA ALA A 25 9.08 -7.58 8.68
C ALA A 25 9.68 -8.44 9.80
N THR A 26 9.70 -9.77 9.62
CA THR A 26 10.31 -10.69 10.59
C THR A 26 11.82 -10.50 10.68
N TYR A 27 12.50 -10.23 9.56
CA TYR A 27 13.94 -9.95 9.54
C TYR A 27 14.32 -8.65 10.24
N ILE A 28 13.57 -7.56 10.02
CA ILE A 28 13.86 -6.24 10.60
C ILE A 28 13.52 -6.21 12.09
N THR A 29 12.34 -6.74 12.45
CA THR A 29 11.82 -6.60 13.82
C THR A 29 12.26 -7.73 14.75
N GLY A 30 12.67 -8.88 14.20
CA GLY A 30 12.93 -10.10 14.97
C GLY A 30 11.68 -10.73 15.60
N ASN A 31 10.49 -10.12 15.40
CA ASN A 31 9.24 -10.56 16.00
C ASN A 31 8.58 -11.69 15.20
N GLY A 32 7.70 -12.44 15.88
CA GLY A 32 6.95 -13.53 15.25
C GLY A 32 5.93 -13.02 14.22
N ALA A 33 5.69 -13.83 13.17
CA ALA A 33 4.72 -13.48 12.12
C ALA A 33 3.31 -13.20 12.65
N GLY A 34 2.90 -13.87 13.73
CA GLY A 34 1.59 -13.63 14.37
C GLY A 34 1.46 -12.26 15.02
N GLU A 35 2.50 -11.78 15.70
CA GLU A 35 2.51 -10.44 16.32
C GLU A 35 2.49 -9.35 15.24
N MET A 36 3.29 -9.53 14.19
CA MET A 36 3.31 -8.62 13.04
C MET A 36 1.97 -8.59 12.30
N ALA A 37 1.30 -9.74 12.17
CA ALA A 37 -0.05 -9.81 11.61
C ALA A 37 -1.07 -9.08 12.50
N GLY A 38 -1.01 -9.25 13.82
CA GLY A 38 -1.85 -8.52 14.76
C GLY A 38 -1.64 -7.00 14.70
N LEU A 39 -0.38 -6.55 14.62
CA LEU A 39 -0.04 -5.15 14.43
C LEU A 39 -0.56 -4.60 13.10
N ALA A 40 -0.39 -5.34 12.01
CA ALA A 40 -0.90 -4.94 10.69
C ALA A 40 -2.43 -4.80 10.69
N LEU A 41 -3.15 -5.71 11.34
CA LEU A 41 -4.59 -5.62 11.51
C LEU A 41 -5.00 -4.40 12.33
N ALA A 42 -4.31 -4.13 13.45
CA ALA A 42 -4.58 -2.95 14.28
C ALA A 42 -4.35 -1.63 13.51
N ILE A 43 -3.23 -1.52 12.80
CA ILE A 43 -2.92 -0.35 11.95
C ILE A 43 -3.95 -0.19 10.83
N SER A 44 -4.39 -1.28 10.20
CA SER A 44 -5.44 -1.25 9.18
C SER A 44 -6.76 -0.70 9.73
N LEU A 45 -7.18 -1.13 10.93
CA LEU A 45 -8.38 -0.62 11.59
C LEU A 45 -8.27 0.88 11.92
N ILE A 46 -7.12 1.30 12.44
CA ILE A 46 -6.83 2.71 12.71
C ILE A 46 -6.89 3.52 11.42
N ALA A 47 -6.27 3.03 10.34
CA ALA A 47 -6.28 3.69 9.05
C ALA A 47 -7.69 3.83 8.47
N MET A 48 -8.53 2.78 8.57
CA MET A 48 -9.94 2.84 8.15
C MET A 48 -10.73 3.88 8.96
N ALA A 49 -10.55 3.91 10.28
CA ALA A 49 -11.18 4.89 11.14
C ALA A 49 -10.73 6.32 10.81
N TRP A 50 -9.43 6.53 10.61
CA TRP A 50 -8.85 7.81 10.22
C TRP A 50 -9.36 8.27 8.84
N ASN A 51 -9.45 7.36 7.87
CA ASN A 51 -10.03 7.62 6.55
C ASN A 51 -11.46 8.16 6.64
N TYR A 52 -12.29 7.58 7.51
CA TYR A 52 -13.62 8.10 7.75
C TYR A 52 -13.60 9.51 8.38
N VAL A 53 -12.85 9.69 9.48
CA VAL A 53 -12.77 10.96 10.22
C VAL A 53 -12.24 12.09 9.35
N TYR A 54 -11.15 11.84 8.62
CA TYR A 54 -10.50 12.82 7.75
C TYR A 54 -11.41 13.22 6.59
N ASN A 55 -12.01 12.24 5.90
CA ASN A 55 -12.94 12.55 4.81
C ASN A 55 -14.17 13.32 5.29
N TYR A 56 -14.74 12.95 6.44
CA TYR A 56 -15.87 13.66 7.02
C TYR A 56 -15.53 15.11 7.36
N GLY A 57 -14.39 15.34 8.04
CA GLY A 57 -13.91 16.68 8.35
C GLY A 57 -13.64 17.51 7.09
N TYR A 58 -13.00 16.91 6.09
CA TYR A 58 -12.69 17.57 4.83
C TYR A 58 -13.94 17.93 4.03
N ASP A 59 -14.92 17.03 3.94
CA ASP A 59 -16.18 17.24 3.24
C ASP A 59 -17.03 18.32 3.93
N LYS A 60 -16.89 18.53 5.26
CA LYS A 60 -17.51 19.64 5.99
C LYS A 60 -16.90 21.01 5.66
N ILE A 61 -15.60 21.07 5.35
CA ILE A 61 -14.89 22.32 5.04
C ILE A 61 -15.02 22.68 3.55
N TYR A 62 -14.88 21.70 2.66
CA TYR A 62 -14.79 21.93 1.21
C TYR A 62 -16.02 21.45 0.42
N GLY A 63 -17.04 20.92 1.10
CA GLY A 63 -18.25 20.38 0.49
C GLY A 63 -18.07 18.98 -0.11
N ALA A 64 -19.17 18.25 -0.23
CA ALA A 64 -19.21 16.87 -0.73
C ALA A 64 -18.93 16.74 -2.25
N ASP A 65 -18.92 17.85 -2.99
CA ASP A 65 -18.86 17.86 -4.45
C ASP A 65 -17.40 17.70 -4.95
N ARG A 66 -16.93 16.44 -5.00
CA ARG A 66 -15.53 16.08 -5.32
C ARG A 66 -15.13 16.41 -6.77
N SER A 67 -16.09 16.56 -7.68
CA SER A 67 -15.86 16.79 -9.11
C SER A 67 -15.29 18.19 -9.40
N LYS A 68 -15.60 19.19 -8.56
CA LYS A 68 -15.16 20.59 -8.74
C LYS A 68 -13.78 20.90 -8.13
N ARG A 69 -13.11 19.92 -7.51
CA ARG A 69 -11.84 20.13 -6.81
C ARG A 69 -10.68 20.23 -7.80
N THR A 70 -9.90 21.32 -7.70
CA THR A 70 -8.69 21.50 -8.50
C THR A 70 -7.60 20.47 -8.15
N THR A 71 -6.66 20.23 -9.07
CA THR A 71 -5.52 19.32 -8.84
C THR A 71 -4.73 19.69 -7.59
N LYS A 72 -4.54 20.99 -7.31
CA LYS A 72 -3.86 21.48 -6.10
C LYS A 72 -4.61 21.06 -4.82
N THR A 73 -5.94 21.20 -4.81
CA THR A 73 -6.78 20.80 -3.68
C THR A 73 -6.69 19.30 -3.41
N ARG A 74 -6.58 18.48 -4.46
CA ARG A 74 -6.42 17.02 -4.33
C ARG A 74 -5.05 16.64 -3.76
N ILE A 75 -3.98 17.28 -4.21
CA ILE A 75 -2.63 17.06 -3.68
C ILE A 75 -2.57 17.44 -2.20
N LEU A 76 -3.10 18.62 -1.84
CA LEU A 76 -3.10 19.07 -0.45
C LEU A 76 -3.94 18.15 0.45
N HIS A 77 -5.07 17.66 -0.05
CA HIS A 77 -5.89 16.67 0.66
C HIS A 77 -5.15 15.35 0.89
N GLY A 78 -4.51 14.80 -0.15
CA GLY A 78 -3.73 13.56 -0.02
C GLY A 78 -2.56 13.70 0.94
N LEU A 79 -1.79 14.78 0.83
CA LEU A 79 -0.69 15.07 1.76
C LEU A 79 -1.18 15.27 3.19
N GLY A 80 -2.28 16.00 3.39
CA GLY A 80 -2.86 16.20 4.71
C GLY A 80 -3.43 14.91 5.31
N PHE A 81 -4.00 14.03 4.48
CA PHE A 81 -4.46 12.71 4.91
C PHE A 81 -3.30 11.87 5.42
N GLU A 82 -2.24 11.76 4.62
CA GLU A 82 -1.07 10.94 4.92
C GLU A 82 -0.34 11.46 6.16
N LEU A 83 -0.03 12.75 6.20
CA LEU A 83 0.64 13.37 7.34
C LEU A 83 -0.20 13.24 8.62
N GLY A 84 -1.52 13.41 8.52
CA GLY A 84 -2.44 13.22 9.62
C GLY A 84 -2.45 11.77 10.11
N LEU A 85 -2.48 10.79 9.19
CA LEU A 85 -2.46 9.37 9.52
C LEU A 85 -1.15 9.02 10.26
N MET A 86 -0.01 9.50 9.77
CA MET A 86 1.31 9.30 10.38
C MET A 86 1.34 9.77 11.84
N THR A 87 0.65 10.87 12.19
CA THR A 87 0.60 11.32 13.59
C THR A 87 -0.11 10.34 14.53
N VAL A 88 -0.95 9.46 14.00
CA VAL A 88 -1.67 8.44 14.78
C VAL A 88 -0.96 7.08 14.70
N THR A 89 -0.50 6.69 13.52
CA THR A 89 0.11 5.36 13.29
C THR A 89 1.54 5.27 13.82
N LEU A 90 2.37 6.30 13.65
CA LEU A 90 3.77 6.26 14.09
C LEU A 90 3.91 6.07 15.61
N PRO A 91 3.16 6.78 16.50
CA PRO A 91 3.24 6.53 17.94
C PRO A 91 2.84 5.10 18.32
N VAL A 92 1.84 4.52 17.65
CA VAL A 92 1.41 3.13 17.89
C VAL A 92 2.52 2.16 17.48
N LEU A 93 3.12 2.35 16.31
CA LEU A 93 4.24 1.54 15.84
C LEU A 93 5.45 1.65 16.76
N MET A 94 5.81 2.86 17.20
CA MET A 94 6.89 3.07 18.17
C MET A 94 6.61 2.35 19.49
N TRP A 95 5.38 2.42 19.98
CA TRP A 95 5.00 1.78 21.23
C TRP A 95 4.99 0.26 21.13
N VAL A 96 4.50 -0.32 20.03
CA VAL A 96 4.45 -1.79 19.89
C VAL A 96 5.83 -2.36 19.56
N LEU A 97 6.56 -1.74 18.64
CA LEU A 97 7.87 -2.24 18.20
C LEU A 97 9.03 -1.82 19.12
N GLN A 98 8.76 -0.94 20.09
CA GLN A 98 9.77 -0.36 21.00
C GLN A 98 10.93 0.30 20.22
N LEU A 99 10.60 0.95 19.11
CA LEU A 99 11.54 1.65 18.24
C LEU A 99 11.40 3.17 18.41
N ASP A 100 12.48 3.91 18.16
CA ASP A 100 12.43 5.37 18.16
C ASP A 100 11.70 5.92 16.92
N PHE A 101 11.33 7.20 17.00
CA PHE A 101 10.55 7.87 15.95
C PHE A 101 11.25 7.85 14.59
N LEU A 102 12.56 8.09 14.56
CA LEU A 102 13.29 8.17 13.31
C LEU A 102 13.38 6.80 12.65
N THR A 103 13.60 5.74 13.43
CA THR A 103 13.60 4.36 12.91
C THR A 103 12.24 3.99 12.30
N VAL A 104 11.13 4.23 13.00
CA VAL A 104 9.79 3.91 12.48
C VAL A 104 9.46 4.76 11.25
N LEU A 105 9.83 6.05 11.25
CA LEU A 105 9.64 6.93 10.10
C LEU A 105 10.43 6.45 8.87
N ILE A 106 11.68 6.04 9.05
CA ILE A 106 12.50 5.48 7.97
C ILE A 106 11.91 4.17 7.46
N MET A 107 11.41 3.31 8.36
CA MET A 107 10.72 2.07 7.98
C MET A 107 9.47 2.37 7.14
N ASP A 108 8.65 3.33 7.55
CA ASP A 108 7.42 3.72 6.86
C ASP A 108 7.71 4.28 5.45
N ILE A 109 8.65 5.23 5.34
CA ILE A 109 9.10 5.78 4.05
C ILE A 109 9.71 4.68 3.17
N GLY A 110 10.55 3.83 3.77
CA GLY A 110 11.17 2.69 3.09
C GLY A 110 10.13 1.71 2.54
N LEU A 111 9.05 1.47 3.28
CA LEU A 111 7.94 0.64 2.88
C LEU A 111 7.21 1.20 1.66
N VAL A 112 6.90 2.50 1.69
CA VAL A 112 6.23 3.19 0.58
C VAL A 112 7.09 3.13 -0.67
N ILE A 113 8.38 3.47 -0.57
CA ILE A 113 9.32 3.41 -1.70
C ILE A 113 9.42 1.98 -2.23
N PHE A 114 9.55 0.99 -1.33
CA PHE A 114 9.61 -0.42 -1.70
C PHE A 114 8.37 -0.84 -2.49
N PHE A 115 7.16 -0.53 -2.02
CA PHE A 115 5.92 -0.88 -2.73
C PHE A 115 5.80 -0.21 -4.10
N VAL A 116 6.23 1.05 -4.22
CA VAL A 116 6.22 1.76 -5.52
C VAL A 116 7.16 1.06 -6.51
N LEU A 117 8.40 0.78 -6.09
CA LEU A 117 9.38 0.10 -6.95
C LEU A 117 8.95 -1.34 -7.26
N TYR A 118 8.46 -2.05 -6.26
CA TYR A 118 7.91 -3.40 -6.40
C TYR A 118 6.78 -3.43 -7.42
N ALA A 119 5.82 -2.50 -7.32
CA ALA A 119 4.68 -2.48 -8.23
C ALA A 119 5.11 -2.22 -9.68
N ILE A 120 6.04 -1.28 -9.89
CA ILE A 120 6.61 -1.02 -11.22
C ILE A 120 7.33 -2.26 -11.75
N ALA A 121 8.20 -2.86 -10.94
CA ALA A 121 8.99 -4.03 -11.33
C ALA A 121 8.11 -5.25 -11.64
N PHE A 122 7.12 -5.54 -10.78
CA PHE A 122 6.19 -6.64 -10.97
C PHE A 122 5.35 -6.44 -12.23
N ASN A 123 4.76 -5.25 -12.42
CA ASN A 123 3.95 -4.97 -13.60
C ASN A 123 4.78 -5.13 -14.87
N TRP A 124 5.98 -4.57 -14.90
CA TRP A 124 6.86 -4.70 -16.05
C TRP A 124 7.28 -6.15 -16.32
N ALA A 125 7.62 -6.92 -15.28
CA ALA A 125 7.97 -8.33 -15.41
C ALA A 125 6.77 -9.15 -15.93
N TYR A 126 5.58 -8.91 -15.39
CA TYR A 126 4.36 -9.60 -15.81
C TYR A 126 4.04 -9.32 -17.28
N ASP A 127 4.10 -8.05 -17.68
CA ASP A 127 3.83 -7.64 -19.06
C ASP A 127 4.87 -8.23 -20.02
N SER A 128 6.15 -8.20 -19.67
CA SER A 128 7.22 -8.78 -20.49
C SER A 128 7.09 -10.31 -20.64
N VAL A 129 6.72 -11.02 -19.58
CA VAL A 129 6.46 -12.47 -19.64
C VAL A 129 5.21 -12.76 -20.49
N ARG A 130 4.14 -11.97 -20.31
CA ARG A 130 2.91 -12.09 -21.11
C ARG A 130 3.19 -11.89 -22.59
N ASP A 131 3.92 -10.84 -22.95
CA ASP A 131 4.26 -10.52 -24.34
C ASP A 131 5.08 -11.65 -24.99
N GLN A 132 6.03 -12.23 -24.24
CA GLN A 132 6.79 -13.40 -24.71
C GLN A 132 5.93 -14.65 -24.90
N LEU A 133 4.95 -14.89 -24.03
CA LEU A 133 4.04 -16.04 -24.14
C LEU A 133 3.06 -15.89 -25.30
N VAL A 134 2.59 -14.67 -25.56
CA VAL A 134 1.78 -14.33 -26.73
C VAL A 134 2.61 -14.47 -28.02
N ALA A 135 3.84 -13.95 -28.05
CA ALA A 135 4.75 -14.10 -29.19
C ALA A 135 5.09 -15.57 -29.50
N LYS A 136 5.14 -16.43 -28.48
CA LYS A 136 5.33 -17.88 -28.62
C LYS A 136 4.05 -18.66 -28.93
N GLY A 137 2.90 -17.99 -29.11
CA GLY A 137 1.60 -18.60 -29.41
C GLY A 137 1.04 -19.48 -28.29
N LYS A 138 1.61 -19.43 -27.07
CA LYS A 138 1.18 -20.24 -25.93
C LYS A 138 -0.04 -19.66 -25.21
N VAL A 139 -0.31 -18.38 -25.43
CA VAL A 139 -1.46 -17.65 -24.90
C VAL A 139 -2.07 -16.85 -26.04
N ALA A 140 -3.39 -16.89 -26.17
CA ALA A 140 -4.09 -16.14 -27.21
C ALA A 140 -3.84 -14.64 -27.02
N ALA A 141 -3.47 -13.95 -28.11
CA ALA A 141 -3.41 -12.50 -28.18
C ALA A 141 -4.84 -11.95 -28.01
N LEU A 142 -5.30 -11.79 -26.77
CA LEU A 142 -6.56 -11.12 -26.50
C LEU A 142 -6.32 -9.62 -26.55
N VAL A 143 -6.48 -9.10 -27.77
CA VAL A 143 -6.69 -7.67 -28.10
C VAL A 143 -7.83 -7.12 -27.25
#